data_AF-A0AA40FBF4-F1
#
_entry.id   AF-A0AA40FBF4-F1
#
_cell.length_a   1.000
_cell.length_b   1.000
_cell.length_c   1.000
_cell.angle_alpha   90.00
_cell.angle_beta   90.00
_cell.angle_gamma   90.00
#
_symmetry.space_group_name_H-M   'P 1'
#
loop_
_entity.id
_entity.type
_entity.pdbx_description
1 polymer ?
#
loop_
_entity_poly.entity_id
_entity_poly.type
_entity_poly.pdbx_seq_one_letter_code
_entity_poly.pdbx_strand_id
1 'polypeptide(L)'
;MKVFSNAETFDYSWEEVSTANWRKYCPWNDKSTHVVAVDTLSREVDAATGILRTERLITCQQSAPEWLKKIMGVSMEESQMLETSYVDPAHKTVTMVSANLTWNNLISVQETVVYKPLNEHQTQFTQDAKITALCGGWQRIKNSIEDTLVKRFRENAAKGKEGFEAVLEMSRRVFAEEREREKMMMIMEQAPNIRRAEFAEGMSV
;
A
#
# COMPACT_ATOMS: atom_id res chain seq x y z
N MET A 1 -14.63 -14.58 16.76
CA MET A 1 -14.21 -13.24 16.30
C MET A 1 -12.86 -12.99 16.95
N LYS A 2 -11.82 -12.82 16.13
CA LYS A 2 -10.50 -12.44 16.62
C LYS A 2 -10.10 -11.11 16.01
N VAL A 3 -9.39 -10.34 16.81
CA VAL A 3 -8.82 -9.04 16.42
C VAL A 3 -7.32 -9.20 16.38
N PHE A 4 -6.71 -8.77 15.29
CA PHE A 4 -5.28 -8.60 15.14
C PHE A 4 -5.02 -7.10 15.10
N SER A 5 -4.00 -6.65 15.81
CA SER A 5 -3.52 -5.28 15.77
C SER A 5 -2.01 -5.30 15.60
N ASN A 6 -1.50 -4.40 14.78
CA ASN A 6 -0.08 -4.21 14.53
C ASN A 6 0.24 -2.72 14.43
N ALA A 7 1.41 -2.34 14.93
CA ALA A 7 1.92 -0.98 14.83
C ALA A 7 3.39 -1.05 14.45
N GLU A 8 3.77 -0.25 13.46
CA GLU A 8 5.12 -0.22 12.89
C GLU A 8 5.50 1.22 12.56
N THR A 9 6.79 1.52 12.52
CA THR A 9 7.30 2.81 12.07
C THR A 9 8.05 2.63 10.77
N PHE A 10 7.77 3.50 9.81
CA PHE A 10 8.49 3.64 8.55
C PHE A 10 9.41 4.86 8.63
N ASP A 11 10.69 4.70 8.29
CA ASP A 11 11.70 5.78 8.28
C ASP A 11 11.64 6.63 6.99
N TYR A 12 10.42 7.06 6.67
CA TYR A 12 10.07 7.86 5.51
C TYR A 12 9.01 8.89 5.90
N SER A 13 9.06 10.05 5.24
CA SER A 13 8.06 11.09 5.44
C SER A 13 6.67 10.60 5.03
N TRP A 14 5.63 11.26 5.52
CA TRP A 14 4.26 10.90 5.16
C TRP A 14 4.01 11.05 3.65
N GLU A 15 4.64 12.04 3.01
CA GLU A 15 4.56 12.28 1.57
C GLU A 15 5.17 11.11 0.78
N GLU A 16 6.32 10.59 1.23
CA GLU A 16 6.95 9.41 0.61
C GLU A 16 6.04 8.18 0.76
N VAL A 17 5.52 7.93 1.97
CA VAL A 17 4.65 6.78 2.26
C VAL A 17 3.33 6.84 1.49
N SER A 18 2.63 7.97 1.57
CA SER A 18 1.34 8.16 0.90
C SER A 18 1.46 8.05 -0.63
N THR A 19 2.57 8.55 -1.21
CA THR A 19 2.84 8.44 -2.64
C THR A 19 3.18 7.00 -3.04
N ALA A 20 4.07 6.34 -2.31
CA ALA A 20 4.51 4.98 -2.61
C ALA A 20 3.38 3.95 -2.44
N ASN A 21 2.42 4.19 -1.54
CA ASN A 21 1.31 3.28 -1.28
C ASN A 21 0.51 2.93 -2.56
N TRP A 22 0.38 3.88 -3.50
CA TRP A 22 -0.28 3.63 -4.79
C TRP A 22 0.46 2.65 -5.69
N ARG A 23 1.78 2.51 -5.50
CA ARG A 23 2.68 1.63 -6.25
C ARG A 23 3.14 0.42 -5.43
N LYS A 24 2.44 0.10 -4.33
CA LYS A 24 2.76 -1.03 -3.46
C LYS A 24 2.87 -2.35 -4.23
N TYR A 25 2.03 -2.56 -5.24
CA TYR A 25 2.01 -3.77 -6.07
C TYR A 25 2.74 -3.53 -7.40
N CYS A 26 4.05 -3.38 -7.32
CA CYS A 26 4.92 -3.17 -8.48
C CYS A 26 6.09 -4.17 -8.47
N PRO A 27 6.92 -4.23 -9.53
CA PRO A 27 8.02 -5.20 -9.63
C PRO A 27 9.08 -5.12 -8.51
N TRP A 28 9.12 -4.02 -7.74
CA TRP A 28 10.03 -3.89 -6.59
C TRP A 28 9.55 -4.65 -5.34
N ASN A 29 8.27 -5.03 -5.28
CA ASN A 29 7.69 -5.79 -4.17
C ASN A 29 7.62 -7.29 -4.50
N ASP A 30 8.66 -8.03 -4.14
CA ASP A 30 8.76 -9.49 -4.31
C ASP A 30 7.95 -10.29 -3.27
N LYS A 31 7.36 -9.63 -2.27
CA LYS A 31 6.60 -10.28 -1.18
C LYS A 31 5.12 -10.43 -1.49
N SER A 32 4.60 -9.63 -2.42
CA SER A 32 3.18 -9.57 -2.77
C SER A 32 2.87 -10.23 -4.13
N THR A 33 3.63 -11.25 -4.53
CA THR A 33 3.49 -11.97 -5.81
C THR A 33 2.14 -12.66 -6.03
N HIS A 34 1.39 -12.87 -4.95
CA HIS A 34 0.03 -13.40 -4.99
C HIS A 34 -0.99 -12.37 -5.50
N VAL A 35 -0.67 -11.07 -5.50
CA VAL A 35 -1.54 -10.03 -6.05
C VAL A 35 -1.32 -9.95 -7.55
N VAL A 36 -2.34 -10.34 -8.33
CA VAL A 36 -2.24 -10.46 -9.79
C VAL A 36 -2.90 -9.29 -10.53
N ALA A 37 -3.85 -8.60 -9.89
CA ALA A 37 -4.48 -7.40 -10.44
C ALA A 37 -4.91 -6.43 -9.35
N VAL A 38 -4.85 -5.13 -9.69
CA VAL A 38 -5.30 -4.01 -8.85
C VAL A 38 -5.99 -3.00 -9.75
N ASP A 39 -7.33 -3.00 -9.73
CA ASP A 39 -8.16 -2.16 -10.58
C ASP A 39 -8.73 -0.99 -9.78
N THR A 40 -8.61 0.23 -10.29
CA THR A 40 -9.28 1.39 -9.68
C THR A 40 -10.71 1.46 -10.20
N LEU A 41 -11.68 1.23 -9.30
CA LEU A 41 -13.10 1.26 -9.63
C LEU A 41 -13.65 2.69 -9.65
N SER A 42 -13.25 3.49 -8.66
CA SER A 42 -13.65 4.88 -8.53
C SER A 42 -12.53 5.69 -7.87
N ARG A 43 -12.44 6.98 -8.21
CA ARG A 43 -11.52 7.92 -7.58
C ARG A 43 -12.08 9.33 -7.71
N GLU A 44 -12.21 10.01 -6.58
CA GLU A 44 -12.75 11.36 -6.51
C GLU A 44 -12.07 12.16 -5.39
N VAL A 45 -11.97 13.47 -5.58
CA VAL A 45 -11.59 14.40 -4.52
C VAL A 45 -12.88 15.03 -4.03
N ASP A 46 -13.17 14.88 -2.74
CA ASP A 46 -14.31 15.52 -2.12
C ASP A 46 -14.12 17.04 -2.12
N ALA A 47 -15.05 17.78 -2.73
CA ALA A 47 -14.90 19.21 -2.94
C ALA A 47 -14.95 20.05 -1.65
N ALA A 48 -15.60 19.54 -0.59
CA ALA A 48 -15.75 20.25 0.67
C ALA A 48 -14.54 20.07 1.60
N THR A 49 -13.96 18.87 1.60
CA THR A 49 -12.89 18.47 2.53
C THR A 49 -11.51 18.37 1.88
N GLY A 50 -11.45 18.24 0.54
CA GLY A 50 -10.21 17.98 -0.19
C GLY A 50 -9.67 16.55 -0.05
N ILE A 51 -10.43 15.65 0.58
CA ILE A 51 -10.01 14.26 0.78
C ILE A 51 -10.11 13.49 -0.54
N LEU A 52 -9.02 12.83 -0.93
CA LEU A 52 -9.02 11.92 -2.07
C LEU A 52 -9.54 10.55 -1.62
N ARG A 53 -10.71 10.17 -2.12
CA ARG A 53 -11.31 8.85 -1.95
C ARG A 53 -11.00 7.99 -3.17
N THR A 54 -10.52 6.76 -2.96
CA THR A 54 -10.29 5.79 -4.04
C THR A 54 -10.81 4.42 -3.64
N GLU A 55 -11.60 3.79 -4.52
CA GLU A 55 -11.98 2.38 -4.40
C GLU A 55 -11.18 1.53 -5.38
N ARG A 56 -10.61 0.43 -4.88
CA ARG A 56 -9.85 -0.53 -5.68
C ARG A 56 -10.36 -1.95 -5.48
N LEU A 57 -10.44 -2.70 -6.57
CA LEU A 57 -10.59 -4.16 -6.54
C LEU A 57 -9.20 -4.78 -6.60
N ILE A 58 -8.87 -5.60 -5.63
CA ILE A 58 -7.59 -6.31 -5.59
C ILE A 58 -7.88 -7.79 -5.78
N THR A 59 -7.25 -8.38 -6.79
CA THR A 59 -7.37 -9.80 -7.13
C THR A 59 -6.10 -10.53 -6.73
N CYS A 60 -6.27 -11.55 -5.91
CA CYS A 60 -5.19 -12.38 -5.38
C CYS A 60 -5.34 -13.82 -5.88
N GLN A 61 -4.27 -14.37 -6.46
CA GLN A 61 -4.16 -15.77 -6.81
C GLN A 61 -3.32 -16.49 -5.76
N GLN A 62 -4.01 -17.13 -4.81
CA GLN A 62 -3.35 -17.95 -3.79
C GLN A 62 -4.18 -19.19 -3.51
N SER A 63 -3.50 -20.32 -3.36
CA SER A 63 -4.16 -21.55 -2.92
C SER A 63 -4.75 -21.35 -1.53
N ALA A 64 -6.05 -21.62 -1.40
CA ALA A 64 -6.67 -21.72 -0.09
C ALA A 64 -5.92 -22.73 0.82
N PRO A 65 -5.93 -22.54 2.15
CA PRO A 65 -5.44 -23.55 3.06
C PRO A 65 -6.03 -24.94 2.74
N GLU A 66 -5.23 -26.00 2.83
CA GLU A 66 -5.70 -27.36 2.53
C GLU A 66 -6.92 -27.78 3.35
N TRP A 67 -6.98 -27.36 4.62
CA TRP A 67 -8.14 -27.62 5.47
C TRP A 67 -9.41 -26.99 4.90
N LEU A 68 -9.31 -25.81 4.27
CA LEU A 68 -10.44 -25.13 3.64
C LEU A 68 -10.80 -25.80 2.31
N LYS A 69 -9.80 -26.21 1.51
CA LYS A 69 -10.03 -26.99 0.28
C LYS A 69 -10.77 -28.31 0.56
N LYS A 70 -10.38 -29.04 1.62
CA LYS A 70 -11.02 -30.30 2.03
C LYS A 70 -12.46 -30.13 2.50
N ILE A 71 -12.79 -28.99 3.11
CA ILE A 71 -14.15 -28.68 3.57
C ILE A 71 -15.04 -28.25 2.41
N MET A 72 -14.48 -27.48 1.47
CA MET A 72 -15.27 -26.78 0.47
C MET A 72 -15.45 -27.58 -0.83
N GLY A 73 -14.61 -28.57 -1.10
CA GLY A 73 -14.74 -29.43 -2.30
C GLY A 73 -14.50 -28.70 -3.63
N VAL A 74 -14.05 -27.44 -3.60
CA VAL A 74 -13.76 -26.62 -4.78
C VAL A 74 -12.32 -26.13 -4.71
N SER A 75 -11.61 -26.13 -5.86
CA SER A 75 -10.31 -25.47 -5.96
C SER A 75 -10.49 -23.97 -5.83
N MET A 76 -9.98 -23.41 -4.73
CA MET A 76 -9.96 -21.97 -4.47
C MET A 76 -8.62 -21.42 -4.95
N GLU A 77 -8.62 -20.89 -6.16
CA GLU A 77 -7.41 -20.37 -6.82
C GLU A 77 -7.38 -18.85 -6.85
N GLU A 78 -8.54 -18.20 -6.93
CA GLU A 78 -8.66 -16.74 -6.97
C GLU A 78 -9.54 -16.21 -5.81
N SER A 79 -9.15 -15.05 -5.28
CA SER A 79 -9.90 -14.31 -4.28
C SER A 79 -9.82 -12.82 -4.55
N GLN A 80 -10.92 -12.12 -4.30
CA GLN A 80 -11.03 -10.69 -4.50
C GLN A 80 -11.35 -9.97 -3.20
N MET A 81 -10.80 -8.77 -3.04
CA MET A 81 -11.10 -7.86 -1.94
C MET A 81 -11.34 -6.45 -2.47
N LEU A 82 -12.22 -5.74 -1.79
CA LEU A 82 -12.46 -4.33 -2.02
C LEU A 82 -11.67 -3.52 -1.00
N GLU A 83 -10.90 -2.56 -1.49
CA GLU A 83 -10.20 -1.57 -0.66
C GLU A 83 -10.79 -0.20 -0.95
N THR A 84 -11.12 0.55 0.10
CA THR A 84 -11.43 1.97 0.02
C THR A 84 -10.38 2.76 0.79
N SER A 85 -9.73 3.71 0.13
CA SER A 85 -8.71 4.56 0.73
C SER A 85 -9.14 6.02 0.75
N TYR A 86 -8.69 6.73 1.78
CA TYR A 86 -8.94 8.14 2.04
C TYR A 86 -7.60 8.80 2.33
N VAL A 87 -7.19 9.75 1.49
CA VAL A 87 -6.00 10.57 1.70
C VAL A 87 -6.45 11.97 2.09
N ASP A 88 -6.17 12.35 3.33
CA ASP A 88 -6.41 13.67 3.88
C ASP A 88 -5.09 14.45 3.93
N PRO A 89 -4.85 15.37 2.98
CA PRO A 89 -3.62 16.16 2.95
C PRO A 89 -3.56 17.22 4.06
N ALA A 90 -4.71 17.69 4.56
CA ALA A 90 -4.75 18.72 5.61
C ALA A 90 -4.29 18.14 6.95
N HIS A 91 -4.72 16.92 7.28
CA HIS A 91 -4.34 16.21 8.50
C HIS A 91 -3.20 15.21 8.30
N LYS A 92 -2.59 15.16 7.10
CA LYS A 92 -1.55 14.20 6.71
C LYS A 92 -1.89 12.78 7.16
N THR A 93 -3.05 12.28 6.76
CA THR A 93 -3.51 10.94 7.15
C THR A 93 -3.90 10.15 5.91
N VAL A 94 -3.43 8.91 5.81
CA VAL A 94 -3.96 7.93 4.85
C VAL A 94 -4.69 6.86 5.65
N THR A 95 -5.97 6.66 5.36
CA THR A 95 -6.77 5.56 5.93
C THR A 95 -7.19 4.62 4.82
N MET A 96 -6.97 3.33 4.98
CA MET A 96 -7.41 2.31 4.04
C MET A 96 -8.28 1.30 4.77
N VAL A 97 -9.43 0.99 4.20
CA VAL A 97 -10.35 -0.01 4.72
C VAL A 97 -10.53 -1.08 3.66
N SER A 98 -10.27 -2.31 4.05
CA SER A 98 -10.21 -3.46 3.17
C SER A 98 -11.16 -4.55 3.64
N ALA A 99 -11.91 -5.15 2.72
CA ALA A 99 -12.79 -6.28 3.03
C ALA A 99 -12.77 -7.32 1.90
N ASN A 100 -12.73 -8.60 2.24
CA ASN A 100 -12.83 -9.65 1.24
C ASN A 100 -14.25 -9.70 0.64
N LEU A 101 -14.33 -9.81 -0.68
CA LEU A 101 -15.58 -10.02 -1.40
C LEU A 101 -15.85 -11.51 -1.58
N THR A 102 -14.86 -12.23 -2.09
CA THR A 102 -14.96 -13.69 -2.25
C THR A 102 -14.96 -14.35 -0.88
N TRP A 103 -15.89 -15.30 -0.69
CA TRP A 103 -16.00 -16.12 0.53
C TRP A 103 -16.37 -15.37 1.81
N ASN A 104 -16.90 -14.15 1.71
CA ASN A 104 -17.29 -13.34 2.87
C ASN A 104 -18.38 -14.02 3.73
N ASN A 105 -19.15 -14.94 3.16
CA ASN A 105 -20.18 -15.76 3.80
C ASN A 105 -19.60 -16.89 4.67
N LEU A 106 -18.31 -17.21 4.51
CA LEU A 106 -17.60 -18.23 5.29
C LEU A 106 -16.65 -17.57 6.29
N ILE A 107 -15.82 -16.67 5.78
CA ILE A 107 -14.81 -15.94 6.53
C ILE A 107 -14.89 -14.50 6.09
N SER A 108 -15.32 -13.64 6.99
CA SER A 108 -15.27 -12.19 6.80
C SER A 108 -13.99 -11.65 7.44
N VAL A 109 -13.17 -11.00 6.63
CA VAL A 109 -11.98 -10.25 7.01
C VAL A 109 -12.26 -8.79 6.71
N GLN A 110 -12.14 -7.96 7.73
CA GLN A 110 -12.16 -6.51 7.60
C GLN A 110 -10.87 -5.98 8.19
N GLU A 111 -10.15 -5.18 7.42
CA GLU A 111 -8.88 -4.59 7.81
C GLU A 111 -8.97 -3.08 7.69
N THR A 112 -8.40 -2.37 8.65
CA THR A 112 -8.19 -0.93 8.61
C THR A 112 -6.73 -0.65 8.83
N VAL A 113 -6.13 0.11 7.92
CA VAL A 113 -4.75 0.58 8.00
C VAL A 113 -4.76 2.10 8.04
N VAL A 114 -3.96 2.67 8.93
CA VAL A 114 -3.80 4.12 9.05
C VAL A 114 -2.32 4.47 9.06
N TYR A 115 -1.94 5.41 8.20
CA TYR A 115 -0.63 6.06 8.17
C TYR A 115 -0.75 7.51 8.63
N LYS A 116 0.09 7.91 9.58
CA LYS A 116 0.19 9.29 10.10
C LYS A 116 1.65 9.67 10.33
N PRO A 117 2.05 10.93 10.15
CA PRO A 117 3.39 11.36 10.50
C PRO A 117 3.63 11.14 12.00
N LEU A 118 4.76 10.51 12.32
CA LEU A 118 5.31 10.49 13.68
C LEU A 118 6.18 11.74 13.91
N ASN A 119 6.90 12.16 12.87
CA ASN A 119 7.63 13.43 12.75
C ASN A 119 7.86 13.74 11.26
N GLU A 120 8.73 14.71 10.94
CA GLU A 120 9.00 15.13 9.56
C GLU A 120 9.59 14.02 8.67
N HIS A 121 10.23 13.00 9.24
CA HIS A 121 10.97 11.98 8.51
C HIS A 121 10.47 10.56 8.77
N GLN A 122 9.48 10.39 9.64
CA GLN A 122 8.95 9.09 10.03
C GLN A 122 7.44 9.07 9.98
N THR A 123 6.90 7.93 9.55
CA THR A 123 5.45 7.69 9.46
C THR A 123 5.08 6.51 10.35
N GLN A 124 4.14 6.75 11.26
CA GLN A 124 3.50 5.71 12.04
C GLN A 124 2.49 4.96 11.17
N PHE A 125 2.61 3.64 11.16
CA PHE A 125 1.64 2.70 10.61
C PHE A 125 0.91 2.02 11.76
N THR A 126 -0.41 1.90 11.60
CA THR A 126 -1.29 1.11 12.46
C THR A 126 -2.21 0.28 11.60
N GLN A 127 -2.42 -0.98 11.97
CA GLN A 127 -3.21 -1.94 11.23
C GLN A 127 -4.06 -2.72 12.22
N ASP A 128 -5.37 -2.70 12.02
CA ASP A 128 -6.33 -3.47 12.78
C ASP A 128 -7.13 -4.36 11.83
N ALA A 129 -7.17 -5.66 12.12
CA ALA A 129 -7.91 -6.63 11.34
C ALA A 129 -8.88 -7.41 12.21
N LYS A 130 -10.13 -7.48 11.77
CA LYS A 130 -11.21 -8.26 12.38
C LYS A 130 -11.51 -9.45 11.49
N ILE A 131 -11.36 -10.65 12.07
CA ILE A 131 -11.62 -11.91 11.39
C ILE A 131 -12.81 -12.60 12.05
N THR A 132 -13.82 -12.89 11.24
CA THR A 132 -15.06 -13.53 11.68
C THR A 132 -15.32 -14.78 10.84
N ALA A 133 -15.24 -15.94 11.48
CA ALA A 133 -15.71 -17.20 10.89
C ALA A 133 -17.24 -17.31 11.05
N LEU A 134 -17.95 -17.33 9.93
CA LEU A 134 -19.42 -17.35 9.83
C LEU A 134 -19.98 -18.78 9.70
N CYS A 135 -19.20 -19.80 10.09
CA CYS A 135 -19.54 -21.21 9.94
C CYS A 135 -20.77 -21.62 10.78
N GLY A 136 -21.99 -21.43 10.24
CA GLY A 136 -23.25 -21.72 10.92
C GLY A 136 -23.44 -23.17 11.38
N GLY A 137 -22.71 -24.15 10.82
CA GLY A 137 -22.76 -25.57 11.18
C GLY A 137 -21.51 -26.16 11.86
N TRP A 138 -20.45 -25.38 12.12
CA TRP A 138 -19.12 -25.93 12.49
C TRP A 138 -18.51 -25.28 13.74
N GLN A 139 -19.34 -24.98 14.74
CA GLN A 139 -18.91 -24.31 15.98
C GLN A 139 -17.71 -25.00 16.67
N ARG A 140 -17.57 -26.33 16.54
CA ARG A 140 -16.47 -27.11 17.14
C ARG A 140 -15.09 -26.84 16.54
N ILE A 141 -15.00 -26.39 15.29
CA ILE A 141 -13.72 -26.16 14.58
C ILE A 141 -13.44 -24.66 14.41
N LYS A 142 -14.44 -23.81 14.71
CA LYS A 142 -14.38 -22.35 14.57
C LYS A 142 -13.13 -21.72 15.21
N ASN A 143 -12.78 -22.12 16.44
CA ASN A 143 -11.63 -21.55 17.14
C ASN A 143 -10.31 -21.90 16.46
N SER A 144 -10.12 -23.15 16.02
CA SER A 144 -8.90 -23.59 15.32
C SER A 144 -8.74 -22.89 13.96
N ILE A 145 -9.86 -22.66 13.25
CA ILE A 145 -9.89 -21.88 12.02
C ILE A 145 -9.48 -20.43 12.29
N GLU A 146 -10.12 -19.79 13.28
CA GLU A 146 -9.80 -18.40 13.65
C GLU A 146 -8.32 -18.25 14.08
N ASP A 147 -7.77 -19.19 14.84
CA ASP A 147 -6.34 -19.21 15.22
C ASP A 147 -5.40 -19.33 14.03
N THR A 148 -5.71 -20.24 13.10
CA THR A 148 -4.91 -20.43 11.88
C THR A 148 -4.94 -19.18 11.00
N LEU A 149 -6.10 -18.53 10.88
CA LEU A 149 -6.25 -17.31 10.10
C LEU A 149 -5.49 -16.14 10.72
N VAL A 150 -5.55 -15.97 12.05
CA VAL A 150 -4.78 -14.92 12.75
C VAL A 150 -3.28 -15.13 12.58
N LYS A 151 -2.80 -16.38 12.70
CA LYS A 151 -1.37 -16.69 12.47
C LYS A 151 -0.92 -16.28 11.06
N ARG A 152 -1.71 -16.64 10.04
CA ARG A 152 -1.43 -16.23 8.65
C ARG A 152 -1.50 -14.72 8.46
N PHE A 153 -2.44 -14.04 9.12
CA PHE A 153 -2.54 -12.59 9.05
C PHE A 153 -1.27 -11.92 9.58
N ARG A 154 -0.72 -12.42 10.70
CA ARG A 154 0.55 -11.93 11.25
C ARG A 154 1.73 -12.16 10.29
N GLU A 155 1.82 -13.36 9.69
CA GLU A 155 2.85 -13.66 8.69
C GLU A 155 2.72 -12.77 7.45
N ASN A 156 1.49 -12.49 7.01
CA ASN A 156 1.20 -11.60 5.88
C ASN A 156 1.50 -10.13 6.20
N ALA A 157 1.26 -9.68 7.45
CA ALA A 157 1.60 -8.32 7.87
C ALA A 157 3.12 -8.08 7.79
N ALA A 158 3.94 -9.03 8.25
CA ALA A 158 5.39 -8.94 8.15
C ALA A 158 5.87 -8.87 6.69
N LYS A 159 5.37 -9.77 5.83
CA LYS A 159 5.66 -9.75 4.39
C LYS A 159 5.19 -8.46 3.72
N GLY A 160 4.02 -7.95 4.13
CA GLY A 160 3.45 -6.70 3.63
C GLY A 160 4.34 -5.50 3.96
N LYS A 161 4.93 -5.47 5.16
CA LYS A 161 5.91 -4.46 5.57
C LYS A 161 7.17 -4.55 4.72
N GLU A 162 7.80 -5.73 4.65
CA GLU A 162 9.03 -5.95 3.87
C GLU A 162 8.85 -5.57 2.40
N GLY A 163 7.74 -5.98 1.79
CA GLY A 163 7.44 -5.68 0.39
C GLY A 163 7.22 -4.19 0.15
N PHE A 164 6.60 -3.49 1.11
CA PHE A 164 6.38 -2.05 0.99
C PHE A 164 7.67 -1.24 1.24
N GLU A 165 8.52 -1.71 2.15
CA GLU A 165 9.84 -1.15 2.42
C GLU A 165 10.70 -1.12 1.15
N ALA A 166 10.72 -2.22 0.40
CA ALA A 166 11.44 -2.29 -0.88
C ALA A 166 10.92 -1.26 -1.91
N VAL A 167 9.61 -1.00 -1.93
CA VAL A 167 9.01 0.03 -2.80
C VAL A 167 9.44 1.43 -2.36
N LEU A 168 9.49 1.69 -1.06
CA LEU A 168 9.89 2.98 -0.50
C LEU A 168 11.36 3.29 -0.78
N GLU A 169 12.25 2.33 -0.52
CA GLU A 169 13.68 2.43 -0.79
C GLU A 169 13.94 2.76 -2.27
N MET A 170 13.32 1.98 -3.16
CA MET A 170 13.45 2.16 -4.60
C MET A 170 12.85 3.49 -5.08
N SER A 171 11.70 3.90 -4.53
CA SER A 171 11.09 5.20 -4.85
C SER A 171 12.01 6.35 -4.48
N ARG A 172 12.59 6.34 -3.28
CA ARG A 172 13.53 7.36 -2.81
C ARG A 172 14.75 7.46 -3.72
N ARG A 173 15.30 6.31 -4.13
CA ARG A 173 16.43 6.26 -5.08
C ARG A 173 16.08 6.88 -6.44
N VAL A 174 14.97 6.46 -7.05
CA VAL A 174 14.55 6.96 -8.36
C VAL A 174 14.26 8.47 -8.30
N PHE A 175 13.57 8.95 -7.27
CA PHE A 175 13.32 10.39 -7.11
C PHE A 175 14.60 11.20 -6.89
N ALA A 176 15.62 10.63 -6.23
CA ALA A 176 16.91 11.28 -6.09
C ALA A 176 17.65 11.37 -7.44
N GLU A 177 17.68 10.28 -8.21
CA GLU A 177 18.29 10.24 -9.54
C GLU A 177 17.65 11.26 -10.51
N GLU A 178 16.32 11.35 -10.52
CA GLU A 178 15.60 12.31 -11.37
C GLU A 178 15.89 13.77 -10.98
N ARG A 179 15.95 14.09 -9.68
CA ARG A 179 16.33 15.45 -9.24
C ARG A 179 17.74 15.84 -9.68
N GLU A 180 18.68 14.90 -9.66
CA GLU A 180 20.04 15.15 -10.14
C GLU A 180 20.08 15.34 -11.67
N ARG A 181 19.29 14.56 -12.42
CA ARG A 181 19.13 14.75 -13.87
C ARG A 181 18.52 16.11 -14.22
N GLU A 182 17.47 16.52 -13.52
CA GLU A 182 16.84 17.84 -13.71
C GLU A 182 17.83 18.98 -13.44
N LYS A 183 18.57 18.92 -12.32
CA LYS A 183 19.62 19.90 -12.02
C LYS A 183 20.68 19.96 -13.13
N MET A 184 21.13 18.79 -13.61
CA MET A 184 22.12 18.73 -14.69
C MET A 184 21.58 19.33 -15.99
N MET A 185 20.33 19.05 -16.36
CA MET A 185 19.68 19.65 -17.52
C MET A 185 19.57 21.17 -17.39
N MET A 186 19.17 21.69 -16.23
CA MET A 186 19.11 23.14 -15.97
C MET A 186 20.48 23.81 -16.10
N ILE A 187 21.54 23.18 -15.58
CA ILE A 187 22.92 23.68 -15.72
C ILE A 187 23.34 23.70 -17.19
N MET A 188 23.05 22.63 -17.94
CA MET A 188 23.39 22.53 -19.37
C MET A 188 22.63 23.56 -20.22
N GLU A 189 21.38 23.87 -19.87
CA GLU A 189 20.56 24.86 -20.57
C GLU A 189 21.01 26.31 -20.29
N GLN A 190 21.60 26.56 -19.11
CA GLN A 190 22.19 27.87 -18.76
C GLN A 190 23.61 28.07 -19.31
N ALA A 191 24.34 27.01 -19.61
CA ALA A 191 25.72 27.06 -20.10
C ALA A 191 25.94 27.91 -21.39
N PRO A 192 25.04 27.97 -22.38
CA PRO A 192 25.19 28.84 -23.56
C PRO A 192 25.02 30.34 -23.23
N ASN A 193 24.23 30.67 -22.19
CA ASN A 193 23.99 32.05 -21.77
C ASN A 193 25.17 32.64 -21.00
N ILE A 194 25.91 31.82 -20.25
CA ILE A 194 27.12 32.25 -19.52
C ILE A 194 28.23 32.62 -20.51
N ARG A 195 28.47 31.80 -21.55
CA ARG A 195 29.46 32.15 -22.59
C ARG A 195 29.08 33.42 -23.35
N ARG A 196 27.80 33.67 -23.64
CA ARG A 196 27.40 34.92 -24.31
C ARG A 196 27.57 36.17 -23.43
N ALA A 197 27.36 36.06 -22.12
CA ALA A 197 27.58 37.16 -21.19
C ALA A 197 29.08 37.51 -21.06
N GLU A 198 29.96 36.49 -20.95
CA GLU A 198 31.42 36.70 -20.89
C GLU A 198 32.00 37.29 -22.19
N PHE A 199 31.46 36.89 -23.36
CA PHE A 199 31.85 37.48 -24.64
C PHE A 199 31.36 38.93 -24.82
N ALA A 200 30.22 39.31 -24.23
CA ALA A 200 29.68 40.68 -24.31
C ALA A 200 30.44 41.66 -23.40
N GLU A 201 30.87 41.23 -22.22
CA GLU A 201 31.70 42.04 -21.30
C GLU A 201 33.16 42.17 -21.78
N GLY A 202 33.66 41.22 -22.58
CA GLY A 202 35.00 41.27 -23.18
C GLY A 202 35.14 42.17 -24.42
N MET A 203 34.04 42.74 -24.94
CA MET A 203 34.02 43.60 -26.14
C MET A 203 33.89 45.10 -25.83
N SER A 204 33.88 45.50 -24.55
CA SER A 204 33.74 46.90 -24.12
C SER A 204 35.08 47.58 -23.73
N VAL A 205 36.17 47.32 -24.47
CA VAL A 205 37.45 48.05 -24.35
C VAL A 205 37.91 48.53 -25.72
#